data_AF-A0A239ITH4-F1
#
_entry.id   AF-A0A239ITH4-F1
#
_cell.length_a   1.000
_cell.length_b   1.000
_cell.length_c   1.000
_cell.angle_alpha   90.00
_cell.angle_beta   90.00
_cell.angle_gamma   90.00
#
_symmetry.space_group_name_H-M   'P 1'
#
loop_
_entity.id
_entity.type
_entity.pdbx_description
1 polymer ?
#
loop_
_entity_poly.entity_id
_entity_poly.type
_entity_poly.pdbx_seq_one_letter_code
_entity_poly.pdbx_strand_id
1 'polypeptide(L)'
;MSVPLGMVRAIIFTAPVPTHLLQEDPLTNPQLSLVAALLDRSGSMHTIADDTRGGFDSFIAKERAQEGDTVVTLAQFDDRYELVYSSNPIDEVPPLVLEPRASTALYDGIGRLITDVGVELAALPEDQRPGSVTVLVMTDGHENASREWTNVAVRQLIEQQERDYQWDFVFLGANIDAVNVGTDLGFAPDKSMTYMSTTVGVTAAFDSVASYQDRKRATIMGAPPARGFSEEDRRRARGE
;
A
#
# COMPACT_ATOMS: atom_id res chain seq x y z
N MET A 1 44.27 56.66 -26.45
CA MET A 1 43.75 55.31 -26.75
C MET A 1 42.71 54.96 -25.69
N SER A 2 41.52 54.56 -26.15
CA SER A 2 40.33 54.02 -25.43
C SER A 2 39.63 54.85 -24.32
N VAL A 3 38.73 55.75 -24.76
CA VAL A 3 37.24 55.73 -24.72
C VAL A 3 36.53 54.81 -23.67
N PRO A 4 35.36 55.22 -23.10
CA PRO A 4 34.97 55.04 -21.69
C PRO A 4 33.82 54.05 -21.42
N LEU A 5 33.40 54.05 -20.14
CA LEU A 5 32.11 53.62 -19.55
C LEU A 5 30.97 53.42 -20.57
N GLY A 6 30.53 52.17 -20.75
CA GLY A 6 29.42 51.77 -21.60
C GLY A 6 28.27 51.15 -20.79
N MET A 7 27.18 51.91 -20.71
CA MET A 7 25.85 51.51 -20.24
C MET A 7 25.20 50.56 -21.26
N VAL A 8 24.71 49.38 -20.84
CA VAL A 8 23.68 48.66 -21.60
C VAL A 8 22.61 48.16 -20.64
N ARG A 9 21.45 48.81 -20.71
CA ARG A 9 20.18 48.39 -20.12
C ARG A 9 19.78 47.05 -20.73
N ALA A 10 19.62 46.00 -19.91
CA ALA A 10 18.89 44.82 -20.32
C ALA A 10 17.39 45.12 -20.24
N ILE A 11 16.74 45.00 -21.38
CA ILE A 11 15.32 45.24 -21.61
C ILE A 11 14.54 44.10 -20.93
N ILE A 12 13.75 44.43 -19.92
CA ILE A 12 12.73 43.53 -19.39
C ILE A 12 11.55 43.58 -20.38
N PHE A 13 11.41 42.56 -21.21
CA PHE A 13 10.12 42.24 -21.83
C PHE A 13 9.36 41.34 -20.85
N THR A 14 8.49 41.94 -20.03
CA THR A 14 7.41 41.20 -19.37
C THR A 14 6.35 40.89 -20.42
N ALA A 15 6.42 39.71 -21.02
CA ALA A 15 5.20 39.12 -21.57
C ALA A 15 4.38 38.61 -20.37
N PRO A 16 3.07 38.90 -20.29
CA PRO A 16 2.23 38.25 -19.30
C PRO A 16 2.20 36.74 -19.61
N VAL A 17 2.61 35.92 -18.66
CA VAL A 17 2.36 34.48 -18.71
C VAL A 17 0.84 34.31 -18.77
N PRO A 18 0.28 33.64 -19.79
CA PRO A 18 -1.15 33.43 -19.86
C PRO A 18 -1.60 32.65 -18.63
N THR A 19 -2.58 33.20 -17.90
CA THR A 19 -3.11 32.72 -16.61
C THR A 19 -3.80 31.35 -16.67
N HIS A 20 -3.63 30.58 -17.75
CA HIS A 20 -4.15 29.22 -17.92
C HIS A 20 -3.05 28.15 -17.72
N LEU A 21 -1.80 28.52 -17.41
CA LEU A 21 -0.69 27.60 -17.17
C LEU A 21 -0.14 27.69 -15.74
N LEU A 22 -1.04 27.82 -14.75
CA LEU A 22 -0.73 27.60 -13.33
C LEU A 22 -1.62 26.49 -12.77
N GLN A 23 -1.79 25.43 -13.53
CA GLN A 23 -2.09 24.14 -12.94
C GLN A 23 -0.73 23.49 -12.81
N GLU A 24 -0.16 23.46 -11.60
CA GLU A 24 1.04 22.66 -11.38
C GLU A 24 0.65 21.24 -11.75
N ASP A 25 1.27 20.70 -12.80
CA ASP A 25 1.06 19.30 -13.18
C ASP A 25 1.32 18.47 -11.90
N PRO A 26 0.41 17.56 -11.53
CA PRO A 26 0.60 16.78 -10.32
C PRO A 26 1.94 16.05 -10.42
N LEU A 27 2.76 16.15 -9.37
CA LEU A 27 4.12 15.58 -9.33
C LEU A 27 4.12 14.08 -9.65
N THR A 28 3.05 13.38 -9.30
CA THR A 28 2.78 11.96 -9.58
C THR A 28 1.49 11.80 -10.37
N ASN A 29 1.26 10.65 -11.01
CA ASN A 29 0.06 10.37 -11.79
C ASN A 29 -1.17 10.15 -10.88
N PRO A 30 -2.11 11.10 -10.78
CA PRO A 30 -3.24 10.99 -9.87
C PRO A 30 -4.26 9.93 -10.30
N GLN A 31 -4.21 9.47 -11.55
CA GLN A 31 -5.10 8.42 -12.07
C GLN A 31 -4.53 7.01 -11.86
N LEU A 32 -3.28 6.88 -11.40
CA LEU A 32 -2.64 5.59 -11.16
C LEU A 32 -2.54 5.32 -9.66
N SER A 33 -3.07 4.17 -9.25
CA SER A 33 -2.91 3.62 -7.90
C SER A 33 -2.06 2.36 -7.92
N LEU A 34 -1.24 2.15 -6.89
CA LEU A 34 -0.55 0.91 -6.61
C LEU A 34 -1.10 0.27 -5.34
N VAL A 35 -1.50 -1.00 -5.45
CA VAL A 35 -1.75 -1.88 -4.30
C VAL A 35 -0.62 -2.90 -4.20
N ALA A 36 0.19 -2.82 -3.15
CA ALA A 36 1.24 -3.78 -2.85
C ALA A 36 0.77 -4.71 -1.72
N ALA A 37 0.43 -5.95 -2.05
CA ALA A 37 -0.04 -6.95 -1.09
C ALA A 37 1.11 -7.88 -0.66
N LEU A 38 1.26 -8.04 0.66
CA LEU A 38 2.10 -9.05 1.30
C LEU A 38 1.21 -10.05 2.02
N LEU A 39 1.13 -11.26 1.50
CA LEU A 39 0.29 -12.31 2.09
C LEU A 39 1.15 -13.38 2.77
N ASP A 40 0.84 -13.65 4.02
CA ASP A 40 1.39 -14.78 4.75
C ASP A 40 0.95 -16.09 4.10
N ARG A 41 1.89 -16.99 3.90
CA ARG A 41 1.68 -18.39 3.50
C ARG A 41 2.43 -19.35 4.41
N SER A 42 2.66 -18.95 5.66
CA SER A 42 3.23 -19.81 6.68
C SER A 42 2.32 -21.01 6.97
N GLY A 43 2.83 -22.04 7.64
CA GLY A 43 2.06 -23.26 7.90
C GLY A 43 0.76 -23.04 8.70
N SER A 44 0.65 -21.96 9.49
CA SER A 44 -0.58 -21.63 10.23
C SER A 44 -1.76 -21.32 9.30
N MET A 45 -1.49 -20.74 8.14
CA MET A 45 -2.49 -20.34 7.13
C MET A 45 -3.29 -21.51 6.55
N HIS A 46 -2.90 -22.77 6.81
CA HIS A 46 -3.54 -23.95 6.23
C HIS A 46 -5.06 -23.98 6.43
N THR A 47 -5.57 -23.50 7.56
CA THR A 47 -7.02 -23.54 7.85
C THR A 47 -7.82 -22.43 7.14
N ILE A 48 -7.16 -21.36 6.69
CA ILE A 48 -7.81 -20.20 6.06
C ILE A 48 -7.36 -19.93 4.62
N ALA A 49 -6.53 -20.79 4.03
CA ALA A 49 -5.96 -20.54 2.71
C ALA A 49 -7.02 -20.49 1.59
N ASP A 50 -8.07 -21.33 1.67
CA ASP A 50 -9.18 -21.29 0.71
C ASP A 50 -9.97 -19.98 0.81
N ASP A 51 -10.33 -19.58 2.04
CA ASP A 51 -11.06 -18.34 2.29
C ASP A 51 -10.21 -17.10 1.90
N THR A 52 -8.89 -17.14 2.17
CA THR A 52 -7.96 -16.06 1.81
C THR A 52 -7.86 -15.89 0.30
N ARG A 53 -7.80 -17.00 -0.46
CA ARG A 53 -7.85 -16.96 -1.93
C ARG A 53 -9.13 -16.32 -2.43
N GLY A 54 -10.29 -16.79 -1.95
CA GLY A 54 -11.58 -16.22 -2.35
C GLY A 54 -11.74 -14.75 -1.97
N GLY A 55 -11.30 -14.36 -0.77
CA GLY A 55 -11.35 -12.99 -0.28
C GLY A 55 -10.45 -12.05 -1.09
N PHE A 56 -9.21 -12.45 -1.37
CA PHE A 56 -8.29 -11.67 -2.19
C PHE A 56 -8.80 -11.53 -3.63
N ASP A 57 -9.28 -12.61 -4.25
CA ASP A 57 -9.85 -12.57 -5.60
C ASP A 57 -11.08 -11.65 -5.67
N SER A 58 -11.91 -11.65 -4.62
CA SER A 58 -13.04 -10.73 -4.51
C SER A 58 -12.59 -9.27 -4.37
N PHE A 59 -11.55 -9.01 -3.55
CA PHE A 59 -10.94 -7.70 -3.45
C PHE A 59 -10.43 -7.21 -4.81
N ILE A 60 -9.65 -8.01 -5.53
CA ILE A 60 -9.17 -7.68 -6.88
C ILE A 60 -10.33 -7.38 -7.83
N ALA A 61 -11.40 -8.18 -7.82
CA ALA A 61 -12.56 -7.94 -8.65
C ALA A 61 -13.26 -6.61 -8.34
N LYS A 62 -13.29 -6.18 -7.07
CA LYS A 62 -13.83 -4.88 -6.65
C LYS A 62 -12.94 -3.73 -7.09
N GLU A 63 -11.61 -3.90 -6.98
CA GLU A 63 -10.65 -2.91 -7.44
C GLU A 63 -10.68 -2.71 -8.96
N ARG A 64 -10.89 -3.78 -9.74
CA ARG A 64 -11.11 -3.70 -11.21
C ARG A 64 -12.32 -2.84 -11.60
N ALA A 65 -13.33 -2.80 -10.75
CA ALA A 65 -14.56 -2.07 -11.02
C ALA A 65 -14.45 -0.58 -10.68
N GLN A 66 -13.33 -0.12 -10.11
CA GLN A 66 -13.11 1.27 -9.74
C GLN A 66 -12.65 2.10 -10.93
N GLU A 67 -12.89 3.42 -10.86
CA GLU A 67 -12.35 4.36 -11.84
C GLU A 67 -10.84 4.58 -11.62
N GLY A 68 -10.13 4.88 -12.70
CA GLY A 68 -8.68 5.05 -12.71
C GLY A 68 -7.92 3.74 -12.95
N ASP A 69 -6.61 3.87 -13.17
CA ASP A 69 -5.72 2.73 -13.38
C ASP A 69 -5.23 2.21 -12.03
N THR A 70 -5.20 0.88 -11.88
CA THR A 70 -4.60 0.23 -10.71
C THR A 70 -3.58 -0.81 -11.19
N VAL A 71 -2.40 -0.75 -10.59
CA VAL A 71 -1.39 -1.81 -10.70
C VAL A 71 -1.26 -2.52 -9.35
N VAL A 72 -0.94 -3.80 -9.39
CA VAL A 72 -0.83 -4.64 -8.20
C VAL A 72 0.54 -5.30 -8.15
N THR A 73 1.18 -5.18 -7.00
CA THR A 73 2.34 -5.98 -6.63
C THR A 73 1.88 -7.01 -5.61
N LEU A 74 2.19 -8.29 -5.84
CA LEU A 74 1.92 -9.36 -4.88
C LEU A 74 3.23 -10.02 -4.49
N ALA A 75 3.49 -10.02 -3.18
CA ALA A 75 4.49 -10.87 -2.57
C ALA A 75 3.82 -11.82 -1.57
N GLN A 76 4.40 -13.00 -1.44
CA GLN A 76 4.04 -13.97 -0.41
C GLN A 76 5.25 -14.24 0.47
N PHE A 77 5.00 -14.60 1.72
CA PHE A 77 6.09 -14.93 2.63
C PHE A 77 5.76 -16.10 3.57
N ASP A 78 6.80 -16.84 3.91
CA ASP A 78 6.85 -17.83 4.97
C ASP A 78 8.15 -17.60 5.76
N ASP A 79 9.09 -18.55 5.81
CA ASP A 79 10.47 -18.29 6.21
C ASP A 79 11.30 -17.66 5.07
N ARG A 80 10.68 -17.45 3.91
CA ARG A 80 11.25 -16.85 2.70
C ARG A 80 10.27 -15.87 2.09
N TYR A 81 10.82 -14.79 1.56
CA TYR A 81 10.11 -13.82 0.73
C TYR A 81 10.07 -14.29 -0.73
N GLU A 82 8.92 -14.15 -1.37
CA GLU A 82 8.73 -14.37 -2.81
C GLU A 82 7.89 -13.26 -3.41
N LEU A 83 8.48 -12.50 -4.34
CA LEU A 83 7.76 -11.59 -5.21
C LEU A 83 7.10 -12.40 -6.34
N VAL A 84 5.78 -12.49 -6.34
CA VAL A 84 5.00 -13.27 -7.32
C VAL A 84 4.90 -12.49 -8.64
N TYR A 85 4.55 -11.21 -8.54
CA TYR A 85 4.56 -10.25 -9.64
C TYR A 85 4.66 -8.83 -9.07
N SER A 86 5.18 -7.88 -9.85
CA SER A 86 5.23 -6.46 -9.48
C SER A 86 4.62 -5.57 -10.56
N SER A 87 3.93 -4.51 -10.12
CA SER A 87 3.20 -3.53 -10.93
C SER A 87 2.37 -4.12 -12.07
N ASN A 88 1.74 -5.26 -11.84
CA ASN A 88 0.91 -5.92 -12.84
C ASN A 88 -0.40 -5.14 -13.00
N PRO A 89 -0.85 -4.80 -14.23
CA PRO A 89 -2.15 -4.17 -14.43
C PRO A 89 -3.27 -4.98 -13.77
N ILE A 90 -4.22 -4.32 -13.11
CA ILE A 90 -5.28 -5.00 -12.34
C ILE A 90 -6.07 -6.02 -13.19
N ASP A 91 -6.27 -5.73 -14.48
CA ASP A 91 -6.95 -6.62 -15.43
C ASP A 91 -6.17 -7.91 -15.74
N GLU A 92 -4.86 -7.89 -15.54
CA GLU A 92 -3.96 -9.03 -15.79
C GLU A 92 -3.66 -9.83 -14.50
N VAL A 93 -4.16 -9.40 -13.34
CA VAL A 93 -3.94 -10.11 -12.07
C VAL A 93 -4.60 -11.50 -12.10
N PRO A 94 -3.83 -12.59 -11.97
CA PRO A 94 -4.40 -13.94 -11.93
C PRO A 94 -5.09 -14.22 -10.58
N PRO A 95 -5.95 -15.26 -10.51
CA PRO A 95 -6.44 -15.77 -9.23
C PRO A 95 -5.31 -16.11 -8.27
N LEU A 96 -5.51 -15.87 -6.97
CA LEU A 96 -4.49 -16.14 -5.96
C LEU A 96 -4.18 -17.64 -5.84
N VAL A 97 -2.90 -17.98 -5.99
CA VAL A 97 -2.34 -19.27 -5.59
C VAL A 97 -1.68 -19.07 -4.23
N LEU A 98 -2.15 -19.79 -3.21
CA LEU A 98 -1.63 -19.69 -1.84
C LEU A 98 -1.38 -21.11 -1.31
N GLU A 99 -0.12 -21.42 -1.04
CA GLU A 99 0.32 -22.75 -0.58
C GLU A 99 1.02 -22.64 0.78
N PRO A 100 0.29 -22.87 1.90
CA PRO A 100 0.81 -22.76 3.25
C PRO A 100 1.98 -23.72 3.55
N ARG A 101 3.09 -23.20 4.09
CA ARG A 101 4.28 -23.98 4.47
C ARG A 101 5.17 -23.23 5.46
N ALA A 102 6.09 -23.95 6.10
CA ALA A 102 7.16 -23.37 6.93
C ALA A 102 6.65 -22.39 8.02
N SER A 103 7.49 -21.43 8.42
CA SER A 103 7.31 -20.53 9.57
C SER A 103 7.03 -19.09 9.11
N THR A 104 7.03 -18.11 10.02
CA THR A 104 6.54 -16.74 9.74
C THR A 104 7.66 -15.70 9.91
N ALA A 105 8.26 -15.26 8.80
CA ALA A 105 9.24 -14.17 8.75
C ALA A 105 8.56 -12.85 8.31
N LEU A 106 7.63 -12.38 9.15
CA LEU A 106 6.81 -11.18 8.92
C LEU A 106 7.65 -9.92 8.73
N TYR A 107 8.66 -9.70 9.57
CA TYR A 107 9.48 -8.48 9.49
C TYR A 107 10.30 -8.45 8.20
N ASP A 108 10.90 -9.58 7.83
CA ASP A 108 11.65 -9.71 6.58
C ASP A 108 10.73 -9.50 5.36
N GLY A 109 9.52 -10.07 5.41
CA GLY A 109 8.51 -9.89 4.35
C GLY A 109 8.12 -8.42 4.16
N ILE A 110 7.80 -7.71 5.24
CA ILE A 110 7.41 -6.30 5.19
C ILE A 110 8.56 -5.43 4.70
N GLY A 111 9.74 -5.59 5.30
CA GLY A 111 10.92 -4.80 4.95
C GLY A 111 11.33 -4.97 3.49
N ARG A 112 11.29 -6.20 2.97
CA ARG A 112 11.60 -6.51 1.57
C ARG A 112 10.56 -5.92 0.61
N LEU A 113 9.26 -6.14 0.85
CA LEU A 113 8.22 -5.58 -0.03
C LEU A 113 8.32 -4.06 -0.15
N ILE A 114 8.44 -3.35 0.99
CA ILE A 114 8.52 -1.89 0.97
C ILE A 114 9.77 -1.42 0.22
N THR A 115 10.90 -2.10 0.41
CA THR A 115 12.15 -1.77 -0.28
C THR A 115 12.04 -2.03 -1.78
N ASP A 116 11.52 -3.17 -2.20
CA ASP A 116 11.38 -3.54 -3.61
C ASP A 116 10.44 -2.58 -4.35
N VAL A 117 9.28 -2.26 -3.76
CA VAL A 117 8.35 -1.26 -4.31
C VAL A 117 9.00 0.12 -4.36
N GLY A 118 9.74 0.51 -3.31
CA GLY A 118 10.41 1.81 -3.27
C GLY A 118 11.47 1.97 -4.36
N VAL A 119 12.26 0.91 -4.60
CA VAL A 119 13.25 0.87 -5.68
C VAL A 119 12.57 0.98 -7.05
N GLU A 120 11.50 0.24 -7.26
CA GLU A 120 10.75 0.25 -8.51
C GLU A 120 10.18 1.65 -8.81
N LEU A 121 9.50 2.26 -7.84
CA LEU A 121 8.91 3.59 -8.01
C LEU A 121 9.97 4.68 -8.20
N ALA A 122 11.11 4.59 -7.50
CA ALA A 122 12.21 5.54 -7.65
C ALA A 122 12.83 5.51 -9.06
N ALA A 123 12.76 4.37 -9.75
CA ALA A 123 13.25 4.22 -11.12
C ALA A 123 12.32 4.86 -12.17
N LEU A 124 11.07 5.15 -11.82
CA LEU A 124 10.12 5.83 -12.70
C LEU A 124 10.33 7.34 -12.71
N PRO A 125 10.11 8.02 -13.86
CA PRO A 125 9.86 9.45 -13.91
C PRO A 125 8.76 9.84 -12.91
N GLU A 126 8.91 10.99 -12.26
CA GLU A 126 8.02 11.39 -11.16
C GLU A 126 6.55 11.42 -11.59
N ASP A 127 6.29 11.98 -12.77
CA ASP A 127 4.97 12.11 -13.41
C ASP A 127 4.32 10.76 -13.82
N GLN A 128 5.09 9.67 -13.78
CA GLN A 128 4.62 8.31 -14.05
C GLN A 128 4.44 7.48 -12.78
N ARG A 129 4.89 7.97 -11.61
CA ARG A 129 4.69 7.27 -10.35
C ARG A 129 3.21 7.28 -9.96
N PRO A 130 2.70 6.23 -9.29
CA PRO A 130 1.33 6.24 -8.76
C PRO A 130 1.10 7.42 -7.83
N GLY A 131 -0.01 8.12 -8.01
CA GLY A 131 -0.46 9.16 -7.09
C GLY A 131 -0.96 8.63 -5.76
N SER A 132 -1.21 7.32 -5.68
CA SER A 132 -1.63 6.61 -4.48
C SER A 132 -0.89 5.29 -4.37
N VAL A 133 -0.27 5.04 -3.23
CA VAL A 133 0.34 3.73 -2.89
C VAL A 133 -0.31 3.19 -1.62
N THR A 134 -0.75 1.95 -1.64
CA THR A 134 -1.23 1.23 -0.45
C THR A 134 -0.52 -0.09 -0.30
N VAL A 135 0.05 -0.32 0.87
CA VAL A 135 0.66 -1.59 1.27
C VAL A 135 -0.32 -2.33 2.17
N LEU A 136 -0.77 -3.50 1.72
CA LEU A 136 -1.64 -4.40 2.47
C LEU A 136 -0.80 -5.56 3.00
N VAL A 137 -0.79 -5.77 4.32
CA VAL A 137 -0.14 -6.91 4.96
C VAL A 137 -1.20 -7.77 5.64
N MET A 138 -1.16 -9.08 5.39
CA MET A 138 -2.09 -10.05 5.98
C MET A 138 -1.33 -11.23 6.56
N THR A 139 -1.65 -11.61 7.80
CA THR A 139 -1.05 -12.76 8.49
C THR A 139 -2.01 -13.37 9.52
N ASP A 140 -1.88 -14.67 9.78
CA ASP A 140 -2.52 -15.36 10.90
C ASP A 140 -1.52 -15.81 11.97
N GLY A 141 -0.23 -15.56 11.74
CA GLY A 141 0.88 -16.02 12.55
C GLY A 141 1.59 -14.88 13.27
N HIS A 142 2.29 -15.23 14.34
CA HIS A 142 3.22 -14.32 14.98
C HIS A 142 4.61 -14.46 14.38
N GLU A 143 5.33 -13.35 14.25
CA GLU A 143 6.74 -13.34 13.87
C GLU A 143 7.57 -14.37 14.67
N ASN A 144 8.33 -15.21 13.97
CA ASN A 144 9.17 -16.23 14.58
C ASN A 144 10.40 -16.67 13.74
N ALA A 145 10.67 -16.04 12.58
CA ALA A 145 11.67 -16.52 11.63
C ALA A 145 12.52 -15.46 10.92
N SER A 146 12.20 -14.17 11.06
CA SER A 146 12.91 -13.05 10.43
C SER A 146 14.36 -12.94 10.91
N ARG A 147 15.26 -12.53 10.01
CA ARG A 147 16.71 -12.45 10.23
C ARG A 147 17.36 -11.17 9.72
N GLU A 148 16.73 -10.48 8.77
CA GLU A 148 17.31 -9.31 8.11
C GLU A 148 16.71 -8.01 8.67
N TRP A 149 15.42 -8.04 8.97
CA TRP A 149 14.66 -6.92 9.46
C TRP A 149 14.24 -7.14 10.92
N THR A 150 14.35 -6.07 11.69
CA THR A 150 13.85 -6.02 13.07
C THR A 150 12.54 -5.25 13.11
N ASN A 151 11.72 -5.48 14.15
CA ASN A 151 10.50 -4.69 14.38
C ASN A 151 10.78 -3.17 14.35
N VAL A 152 11.86 -2.71 14.99
CA VAL A 152 12.24 -1.29 15.02
C VAL A 152 12.57 -0.76 13.63
N ALA A 153 13.30 -1.54 12.82
CA ALA A 153 13.64 -1.15 11.46
C ALA A 153 12.39 -1.10 10.55
N VAL A 154 11.49 -2.07 10.68
CA VAL A 154 10.20 -2.07 9.96
C VAL A 154 9.36 -0.85 10.33
N ARG A 155 9.26 -0.55 11.63
CA ARG A 155 8.54 0.63 12.12
C ARG A 155 9.08 1.92 11.53
N GLN A 156 10.40 2.12 11.59
CA GLN A 156 11.04 3.30 11.03
C GLN A 156 10.82 3.41 9.52
N LEU A 157 10.83 2.28 8.81
CA LEU A 157 10.59 2.23 7.38
C LEU A 157 9.15 2.64 7.03
N ILE A 158 8.15 2.09 7.74
CA ILE A 158 6.75 2.47 7.56
C ILE A 158 6.55 3.97 7.84
N GLU A 159 7.01 4.45 9.00
CA GLU A 159 6.91 5.87 9.37
C GLU A 159 7.59 6.79 8.35
N GLN A 160 8.69 6.33 7.73
CA GLN A 160 9.37 7.07 6.68
C GLN A 160 8.53 7.14 5.39
N GLN A 161 7.99 6.01 4.93
CA GLN A 161 7.19 5.99 3.70
C GLN A 161 5.88 6.77 3.83
N GLU A 162 5.23 6.71 4.99
CA GLU A 162 4.03 7.53 5.27
C GLU A 162 4.37 9.02 5.24
N ARG A 163 5.44 9.44 5.94
CA ARG A 163 5.79 10.86 6.05
C ARG A 163 6.26 11.45 4.72
N ASP A 164 7.19 10.78 4.06
CA ASP A 164 7.94 11.37 2.95
C ASP A 164 7.19 11.17 1.62
N TYR A 165 6.41 10.09 1.49
CA TYR A 165 5.75 9.71 0.23
C TYR A 165 4.25 9.49 0.34
N GLN A 166 3.65 9.68 1.53
CA GLN A 166 2.21 9.53 1.76
C GLN A 166 1.69 8.13 1.37
N TRP A 167 2.53 7.09 1.54
CA TRP A 167 2.08 5.71 1.40
C TRP A 167 1.09 5.38 2.51
N ASP A 168 0.12 4.52 2.21
CA ASP A 168 -0.82 4.02 3.21
C ASP A 168 -0.52 2.57 3.56
N PHE A 169 -0.57 2.25 4.86
CA PHE A 169 -0.29 0.90 5.35
C PHE A 169 -1.52 0.32 6.05
N VAL A 170 -1.89 -0.89 5.62
CA VAL A 170 -3.05 -1.63 6.12
C VAL A 170 -2.59 -2.98 6.65
N PHE A 171 -3.02 -3.31 7.87
CA PHE A 171 -2.65 -4.57 8.53
C PHE A 171 -3.88 -5.41 8.88
N LEU A 172 -3.94 -6.63 8.38
CA LEU A 172 -4.99 -7.61 8.68
C LEU A 172 -4.40 -8.80 9.45
N GLY A 173 -4.96 -9.08 10.63
CA GLY A 173 -4.54 -10.20 11.46
C GLY A 173 -5.66 -11.20 11.73
N ALA A 174 -5.48 -12.46 11.34
CA ALA A 174 -6.43 -13.53 11.66
C ALA A 174 -6.24 -14.02 13.10
N ASN A 175 -7.29 -13.98 13.93
CA ASN A 175 -7.28 -14.50 15.30
C ASN A 175 -6.17 -13.96 16.23
N ILE A 176 -5.48 -12.89 15.82
CA ILE A 176 -4.44 -12.20 16.59
C ILE A 176 -4.92 -10.80 16.94
N ASP A 177 -4.27 -10.18 17.92
CA ASP A 177 -4.47 -8.75 18.22
C ASP A 177 -3.76 -7.89 17.17
N ALA A 178 -4.40 -7.73 16.02
CA ALA A 178 -3.85 -7.04 14.86
C ALA A 178 -3.60 -5.57 15.16
N VAL A 179 -4.38 -4.96 16.05
CA VAL A 179 -4.22 -3.56 16.43
C VAL A 179 -2.93 -3.39 17.24
N ASN A 180 -2.70 -4.23 18.25
CA ASN A 180 -1.47 -4.15 19.03
C ASN A 180 -0.24 -4.54 18.20
N VAL A 181 -0.29 -5.66 17.47
CA VAL A 181 0.83 -6.11 16.61
C VAL A 181 1.14 -5.07 15.51
N GLY A 182 0.11 -4.54 14.86
CA GLY A 182 0.25 -3.50 13.85
C GLY A 182 0.84 -2.22 14.43
N THR A 183 0.35 -1.77 15.59
CA THR A 183 0.87 -0.56 16.25
C THR A 183 2.34 -0.71 16.63
N ASP A 184 2.74 -1.88 17.13
CA ASP A 184 4.15 -2.18 17.45
C ASP A 184 5.03 -2.13 16.20
N LEU A 185 4.50 -2.50 15.04
CA LEU A 185 5.18 -2.43 13.75
C LEU A 185 5.10 -1.06 13.07
N GLY A 186 4.35 -0.10 13.60
CA GLY A 186 4.20 1.24 13.04
C GLY A 186 2.96 1.46 12.18
N PHE A 187 2.07 0.48 12.05
CA PHE A 187 0.77 0.66 11.40
C PHE A 187 -0.15 1.50 12.27
N ALA A 188 -0.97 2.34 11.64
CA ALA A 188 -1.98 3.10 12.36
C ALA A 188 -3.04 2.14 12.99
N PRO A 189 -3.47 2.36 14.25
CA PRO A 189 -4.47 1.52 14.90
C PRO A 189 -5.79 1.45 14.15
N ASP A 190 -6.19 2.53 13.50
CA ASP A 190 -7.42 2.59 12.71
C ASP A 190 -7.29 1.91 11.34
N LYS A 191 -6.08 1.62 10.86
CA LYS A 191 -5.79 0.84 9.64
C LYS A 191 -5.32 -0.59 9.94
N SER A 192 -5.48 -1.01 11.20
CA SER A 192 -5.21 -2.37 11.66
C SER A 192 -6.53 -3.04 12.07
N MET A 193 -6.74 -4.29 11.64
CA MET A 193 -7.99 -5.00 11.91
C MET A 193 -7.77 -6.48 12.20
N THR A 194 -8.28 -6.92 13.34
CA THR A 194 -8.45 -8.34 13.66
C THR A 194 -9.67 -8.88 12.95
N TYR A 195 -9.53 -10.01 12.30
CA TYR A 195 -10.65 -10.77 11.74
C TYR A 195 -10.63 -12.21 12.25
N MET A 196 -11.79 -12.86 12.22
CA MET A 196 -11.91 -14.28 12.55
C MET A 196 -11.60 -15.13 11.33
N SER A 197 -10.85 -16.23 11.53
CA SER A 197 -10.48 -17.24 10.53
C SER A 197 -11.67 -18.05 10.01
N THR A 198 -12.68 -17.36 9.50
CA THR A 198 -13.94 -17.89 8.98
C THR A 198 -14.20 -17.22 7.64
N THR A 199 -14.93 -17.89 6.74
CA THR A 199 -15.32 -17.31 5.44
C THR A 199 -15.93 -15.92 5.58
N VAL A 200 -16.81 -15.71 6.58
CA VAL A 200 -17.45 -14.42 6.85
C VAL A 200 -16.42 -13.37 7.28
N GLY A 201 -15.55 -13.71 8.23
CA GLY A 201 -14.54 -12.78 8.75
C GLY A 201 -13.50 -12.38 7.69
N VAL A 202 -13.02 -13.34 6.90
CA VAL A 202 -12.06 -13.09 5.81
C VAL A 202 -12.69 -12.22 4.72
N THR A 203 -13.91 -12.55 4.29
CA THR A 203 -14.64 -11.76 3.29
C THR A 203 -14.86 -10.33 3.80
N ALA A 204 -15.34 -10.18 5.04
CA ALA A 204 -15.55 -8.88 5.64
C ALA A 204 -14.24 -8.07 5.75
N ALA A 205 -13.11 -8.72 6.04
CA ALA A 205 -11.83 -8.05 6.12
C ALA A 205 -11.40 -7.44 4.78
N PHE A 206 -11.42 -8.24 3.71
CA PHE A 206 -11.10 -7.77 2.35
C PHE A 206 -12.09 -6.73 1.83
N ASP A 207 -13.38 -6.87 2.17
CA ASP A 207 -14.42 -5.89 1.83
C ASP A 207 -14.17 -4.53 2.48
N SER A 208 -13.69 -4.53 3.73
CA SER A 208 -13.32 -3.30 4.42
C SER A 208 -12.06 -2.67 3.83
N VAL A 209 -11.10 -3.46 3.32
CA VAL A 209 -9.96 -2.92 2.56
C VAL A 209 -10.42 -2.26 1.26
N ALA A 210 -11.26 -2.92 0.47
CA ALA A 210 -11.83 -2.33 -0.76
C ALA A 210 -12.59 -1.02 -0.45
N SER A 211 -13.39 -1.03 0.61
CA SER A 211 -14.14 0.16 1.05
C SER A 211 -13.22 1.29 1.52
N TYR A 212 -12.08 0.97 2.12
CA TYR A 212 -11.05 1.94 2.49
C TYR A 212 -10.35 2.51 1.25
N GLN A 213 -10.00 1.68 0.27
CA GLN A 213 -9.44 2.12 -1.02
C GLN A 213 -10.36 3.10 -1.74
N ASP A 214 -11.66 2.78 -1.81
CA ASP A 214 -12.67 3.66 -2.42
C ASP A 214 -12.74 5.03 -1.73
N ARG A 215 -12.82 5.05 -0.38
CA ARG A 215 -12.76 6.31 0.38
C ARG A 215 -11.48 7.10 0.11
N LYS A 216 -10.35 6.43 -0.03
CA LYS A 216 -9.06 7.06 -0.34
C LYS A 216 -9.07 7.68 -1.73
N ARG A 217 -9.55 6.95 -2.75
CA ARG A 217 -9.71 7.49 -4.12
C ARG A 217 -10.62 8.71 -4.16
N ALA A 218 -11.70 8.71 -3.38
CA ALA A 218 -12.62 9.84 -3.28
C ALA A 218 -12.06 11.05 -2.49
N THR A 219 -10.90 10.92 -1.83
CA THR A 219 -10.31 11.99 -1.03
C THR A 219 -9.60 12.99 -1.95
N ILE A 220 -10.06 14.25 -1.92
CA ILE A 220 -9.48 15.33 -2.72
C ILE A 220 -8.14 15.76 -2.11
N MET A 221 -7.18 16.13 -2.97
CA MET A 221 -5.89 16.69 -2.57
C MET A 221 -6.06 17.84 -1.55
N GLY A 222 -5.40 17.71 -0.39
CA GLY A 222 -5.48 18.69 0.71
C GLY A 222 -6.60 18.46 1.73
N ALA A 223 -7.46 17.46 1.52
CA ALA A 223 -8.41 17.01 2.54
C ALA A 223 -7.70 16.14 3.61
N PRO A 224 -8.30 15.99 4.82
CA PRO A 224 -7.80 15.02 5.79
C PRO A 224 -7.72 13.61 5.20
N PRO A 225 -6.76 12.77 5.64
CA PRO A 225 -6.68 11.39 5.20
C PRO A 225 -8.00 10.64 5.36
N ALA A 226 -8.28 9.73 4.42
CA ALA A 226 -9.46 8.87 4.50
C ALA A 226 -9.49 8.13 5.84
N ARG A 227 -10.65 8.12 6.49
CA ARG A 227 -10.84 7.38 7.75
C ARG A 227 -10.57 5.90 7.52
N GLY A 228 -9.81 5.29 8.43
CA GLY A 228 -9.55 3.85 8.46
C GLY A 228 -10.80 3.01 8.75
N PHE A 229 -10.61 1.83 9.31
CA PHE A 229 -11.67 0.88 9.65
C PHE A 229 -12.57 1.41 10.78
N SER A 230 -13.87 1.36 10.52
CA SER A 230 -14.91 1.69 11.50
C SER A 230 -15.10 0.55 12.52
N GLU A 231 -15.81 0.83 13.60
CA GLU A 231 -16.22 -0.23 14.54
C GLU A 231 -17.13 -1.26 13.87
N GLU A 232 -17.96 -0.85 12.90
CA GLU A 232 -18.79 -1.78 12.14
C GLU A 232 -17.96 -2.70 11.25
N ASP A 233 -16.91 -2.19 10.60
CA ASP A 233 -15.94 -3.01 9.86
C ASP A 233 -15.34 -4.10 10.76
N ARG A 234 -14.84 -3.69 11.94
CA ARG A 234 -14.25 -4.61 12.91
C ARG A 234 -15.26 -5.65 13.42
N ARG A 235 -16.50 -5.23 13.67
CA ARG A 235 -17.59 -6.12 14.12
C ARG A 235 -17.91 -7.18 13.07
N ARG A 236 -18.07 -6.78 11.80
CA ARG A 236 -18.29 -7.70 10.67
C ARG A 236 -17.11 -8.67 10.48
N ALA A 237 -15.87 -8.16 10.57
CA ALA A 237 -14.66 -8.98 10.47
C ALA A 237 -14.55 -10.03 11.59
N ARG A 238 -15.18 -9.78 12.75
CA ARG A 238 -15.30 -10.74 13.85
C ARG A 238 -16.53 -11.65 13.78
N GLY A 239 -17.42 -11.44 12.80
CA GLY A 239 -18.67 -12.20 12.66
C GLY A 239 -19.77 -11.80 13.67
N GLU A 240 -19.71 -10.57 14.19
CA GLU A 240 -20.61 -10.01 15.20
C GLU A 240 -21.77 -9.18 14.61
#